data_AF-A0A0D2JS21-F1
#
_entry.id   AF-A0A0D2JS21-F1
#
_cell.length_a   1.000
_cell.length_b   1.000
_cell.length_c   1.000
_cell.angle_alpha   90.00
_cell.angle_beta   90.00
_cell.angle_gamma   90.00
#
_symmetry.space_group_name_H-M   'P 1'
#
loop_
_entity.id
_entity.type
_entity.pdbx_description
1 polymer ?
#
loop_
_entity_poly.entity_id
_entity_poly.type
_entity_poly.pdbx_seq_one_letter_code
_entity_poly.pdbx_strand_id
1 'polypeptide(L)'
;MRQYYVATTLVELLQALQADASGVALAVACGSRDALDEVVAALAECGSFALAVLHSDLQVSEIERRVARLKQHAQHQQQGRDKEQQGKERPAALPQQQQQQQRQQQQQQQQQPGLEQQQQGAGGGPARPPQQVGPLLGTPPAGSDGQGGGGSGGGDTGGEDPEFDAPGQASLVLAATDVCLKVLPKELLPLGLPLLIQYDIPTTKEVFTRRVSTVFGGSKERRRMQRSVVIDFVAAGELPAFRARERFSTTPVLEMPVHVPDIL
;
A
#
# COMPACT_ATOMS: atom_id res chain seq x y z
N MET A 1 -11.85 -10.53 28.44
CA MET A 1 -10.38 -10.56 28.47
C MET A 1 -9.77 -11.13 27.18
N ARG A 2 -10.22 -12.27 26.64
CA ARG A 2 -9.69 -12.88 25.40
C ARG A 2 -9.73 -11.95 24.17
N GLN A 3 -10.87 -11.32 23.94
CA GLN A 3 -11.16 -10.48 22.79
C GLN A 3 -10.23 -9.24 22.75
N TYR A 4 -10.14 -8.51 23.88
CA TYR A 4 -9.34 -7.29 24.03
C TYR A 4 -7.86 -7.40 23.59
N TYR A 5 -7.19 -8.53 23.85
CA TYR A 5 -5.78 -8.72 23.47
C TYR A 5 -5.60 -8.93 21.97
N VAL A 6 -6.52 -9.64 21.31
CA VAL A 6 -6.43 -9.92 19.86
C VAL A 6 -6.64 -8.65 19.06
N ALA A 7 -7.60 -7.81 19.45
CA ALA A 7 -7.85 -6.51 18.84
C ALA A 7 -6.65 -5.55 19.01
N THR A 8 -6.02 -5.54 20.19
CA THR A 8 -4.83 -4.71 20.45
C THR A 8 -3.66 -5.13 19.55
N THR A 9 -3.34 -6.43 19.49
CA THR A 9 -2.28 -6.95 18.61
C THR A 9 -2.57 -6.69 17.13
N LEU A 10 -3.83 -6.70 16.71
CA LEU A 10 -4.22 -6.32 15.35
C LEU A 10 -3.83 -4.86 15.07
N VAL A 11 -4.17 -3.93 15.97
CA VAL A 11 -3.82 -2.52 15.80
C VAL A 11 -2.30 -2.33 15.73
N GLU A 12 -1.54 -2.96 16.63
CA GLU A 12 -0.07 -2.90 16.62
C GLU A 12 0.52 -3.41 15.30
N LEU A 13 0.02 -4.56 14.80
CA LEU A 13 0.44 -5.13 13.52
C LEU A 13 0.17 -4.16 12.38
N LEU A 14 -1.03 -3.58 12.34
CA LEU A 14 -1.43 -2.66 11.29
C LEU A 14 -0.62 -1.36 11.33
N GLN A 15 -0.31 -0.84 12.52
CA GLN A 15 0.54 0.34 12.69
C GLN A 15 1.98 0.09 12.22
N ALA A 16 2.54 -1.08 12.53
CA ALA A 16 3.86 -1.46 12.02
C ALA A 16 3.87 -1.60 10.49
N LEU A 17 2.84 -2.23 9.93
CA LEU A 17 2.67 -2.32 8.47
C LEU A 17 2.52 -0.94 7.83
N GLN A 18 1.87 0.03 8.50
CA GLN A 18 1.80 1.41 8.04
C GLN A 18 3.16 2.12 8.06
N ALA A 19 3.98 1.87 9.09
CA ALA A 19 5.28 2.50 9.25
C ALA A 19 6.26 2.11 8.13
N ASP A 20 6.23 0.84 7.69
CA ASP A 20 7.11 0.35 6.64
C ASP A 20 6.55 0.50 5.23
N ALA A 21 5.23 0.60 5.11
CA ALA A 21 4.55 0.58 3.83
C ALA A 21 3.66 1.81 3.69
N SER A 22 4.07 2.74 2.83
CA SER A 22 3.23 3.85 2.40
C SER A 22 1.93 3.29 1.78
N GLY A 23 0.82 3.44 2.51
CA GLY A 23 -0.54 3.07 2.11
C GLY A 23 -0.71 1.64 1.63
N VAL A 24 -1.00 0.70 2.53
CA VAL A 24 -1.43 -0.67 2.14
C VAL A 24 -2.94 -0.77 2.32
N ALA A 25 -3.63 -1.19 1.26
CA ALA A 25 -5.01 -1.64 1.37
C ALA A 25 -5.03 -3.12 1.79
N LEU A 26 -5.80 -3.48 2.82
CA LEU A 26 -5.88 -4.83 3.37
C LEU A 26 -7.30 -5.22 3.77
N ALA A 27 -7.57 -6.52 3.85
CA ALA A 27 -8.84 -7.04 4.35
C ALA A 27 -8.67 -7.75 5.71
N VAL A 28 -9.62 -7.54 6.60
CA VAL A 28 -9.80 -8.27 7.86
C VAL A 28 -11.09 -9.08 7.77
N ALA A 29 -10.99 -10.39 7.90
CA ALA A 29 -12.13 -11.30 7.87
C ALA A 29 -12.51 -11.76 9.28
N CYS A 30 -13.72 -11.43 9.68
CA CYS A 30 -14.31 -11.75 10.98
C CYS A 30 -15.34 -12.88 10.83
N GLY A 31 -15.36 -13.80 11.79
CA GLY A 31 -16.30 -14.92 11.84
C GLY A 31 -17.67 -14.55 12.38
N SER A 32 -17.79 -13.46 13.15
CA SER A 32 -19.04 -12.98 13.76
C SER A 32 -19.18 -11.45 13.65
N ARG A 33 -20.38 -10.94 13.97
CA ARG A 33 -20.65 -9.50 14.07
C ARG A 33 -19.94 -8.89 15.28
N ASP A 34 -19.97 -9.56 16.42
CA ASP A 34 -19.27 -9.10 17.64
C ASP A 34 -17.76 -8.92 17.40
N ALA A 35 -17.12 -9.86 16.70
CA ALA A 35 -15.71 -9.77 16.35
C ALA A 35 -15.43 -8.63 15.36
N LEU A 36 -16.38 -8.35 14.44
CA LEU A 36 -16.28 -7.22 13.54
C LEU A 36 -16.39 -5.89 14.31
N ASP A 37 -17.37 -5.77 15.20
CA ASP A 37 -17.62 -4.54 15.95
C ASP A 37 -16.46 -4.22 16.90
N GLU A 38 -15.84 -5.25 17.49
CA GLU A 38 -14.60 -5.11 18.26
C GLU A 38 -13.44 -4.56 17.41
N VAL A 39 -13.20 -5.14 16.22
CA VAL A 39 -12.15 -4.67 15.30
C VAL A 39 -12.43 -3.23 14.87
N VAL A 40 -13.69 -2.90 14.58
CA VAL A 40 -14.11 -1.55 14.20
C VAL A 40 -13.86 -0.57 15.34
N ALA A 41 -14.25 -0.92 16.57
CA ALA A 41 -14.02 -0.07 17.75
C ALA A 41 -12.52 0.17 17.99
N ALA A 42 -11.70 -0.89 17.97
CA ALA A 42 -10.26 -0.78 18.18
C ALA A 42 -9.57 0.08 17.09
N LEU A 43 -9.99 -0.03 15.83
CA LEU A 43 -9.45 0.78 14.74
C LEU A 43 -9.93 2.24 14.80
N ALA A 44 -11.17 2.47 15.22
CA ALA A 44 -11.72 3.81 15.41
C ALA A 44 -11.01 4.55 16.55
N GLU A 45 -10.73 3.88 17.67
CA GLU A 45 -9.96 4.43 18.78
C GLU A 45 -8.53 4.85 18.37
N CYS A 46 -7.94 4.12 17.41
CA CYS A 46 -6.60 4.43 16.90
C CYS A 46 -6.55 5.64 15.94
N GLY A 47 -7.63 5.91 15.19
CA GLY A 47 -7.75 7.07 14.29
C GLY A 47 -6.75 7.14 13.12
N SER A 48 -5.96 6.09 12.88
CA SER A 48 -4.86 6.08 11.91
C SER A 48 -5.18 5.39 10.58
N PHE A 49 -6.38 4.82 10.46
CA PHE A 49 -6.79 3.99 9.33
C PHE A 49 -8.05 4.52 8.67
N ALA A 50 -8.11 4.48 7.35
CA ALA A 50 -9.38 4.59 6.65
C ALA A 50 -10.09 3.23 6.75
N LEU A 51 -11.30 3.19 7.30
CA LEU A 51 -12.01 1.94 7.59
C LEU A 51 -13.22 1.79 6.66
N ALA A 52 -13.34 0.64 6.02
CA ALA A 52 -14.54 0.22 5.31
C ALA A 52 -15.09 -1.05 5.98
N VAL A 53 -16.35 -1.01 6.40
CA VAL A 53 -16.98 -2.12 7.14
C VAL A 53 -18.02 -2.80 6.26
N LEU A 54 -18.03 -4.14 6.22
CA LEU A 54 -19.05 -4.93 5.54
C LEU A 54 -19.73 -5.90 6.51
N HIS A 55 -20.99 -5.62 6.85
CA HIS A 55 -21.85 -6.47 7.67
C HIS A 55 -23.20 -6.72 6.98
N SER A 56 -23.94 -7.72 7.47
CA SER A 56 -25.11 -8.30 6.81
C SER A 56 -26.27 -7.34 6.61
N ASP A 57 -26.27 -6.23 7.35
CA ASP A 57 -27.38 -5.28 7.37
C ASP A 57 -27.20 -4.18 6.31
N LEU A 58 -26.07 -4.17 5.60
CA LEU A 58 -25.84 -3.26 4.48
C LEU A 58 -26.61 -3.70 3.25
N GLN A 59 -27.20 -2.72 2.56
CA GLN A 59 -27.79 -2.93 1.25
C GLN A 59 -26.71 -3.24 0.19
N VAL A 60 -27.08 -3.97 -0.86
CA VAL A 60 -26.14 -4.34 -1.94
C VAL A 60 -25.48 -3.12 -2.58
N SER A 61 -26.23 -2.03 -2.79
CA SER A 61 -25.72 -0.76 -3.32
C SER A 61 -24.67 -0.11 -2.42
N GLU A 62 -24.81 -0.25 -1.09
CA GLU A 62 -23.84 0.24 -0.12
C GLU A 62 -22.55 -0.58 -0.17
N ILE A 63 -22.68 -1.91 -0.23
CA ILE A 63 -21.55 -2.84 -0.38
C ILE A 63 -20.79 -2.52 -1.67
N GLU A 64 -21.50 -2.34 -2.79
CA GLU A 64 -20.93 -1.94 -4.09
C GLU A 64 -20.15 -0.63 -3.98
N ARG A 65 -20.72 0.39 -3.35
CA ARG A 65 -20.06 1.69 -3.17
C ARG A 65 -18.78 1.57 -2.34
N ARG A 66 -18.84 0.86 -1.20
CA ARG A 66 -17.68 0.67 -0.30
C ARG A 66 -16.56 -0.10 -1.01
N VAL A 67 -16.89 -1.17 -1.74
CA VAL A 67 -15.90 -1.96 -2.50
C VAL A 67 -15.32 -1.18 -3.70
N ALA A 68 -16.13 -0.41 -4.41
CA ALA A 68 -15.66 0.42 -5.53
C ALA A 68 -14.64 1.46 -5.05
N ARG A 69 -14.93 2.15 -3.94
CA ARG A 69 -14.01 3.12 -3.32
C ARG A 69 -12.70 2.46 -2.90
N LEU A 70 -12.78 1.27 -2.30
CA LEU A 70 -11.61 0.47 -1.92
C LEU A 70 -10.73 0.13 -3.11
N LYS A 71 -11.32 -0.33 -4.22
CA LYS A 71 -10.56 -0.67 -5.43
C LYS A 71 -9.88 0.54 -6.05
N GLN A 72 -10.56 1.69 -6.11
CA GLN A 72 -9.97 2.94 -6.60
C GLN A 72 -8.75 3.34 -5.76
N HIS A 73 -8.86 3.22 -4.44
CA HIS A 73 -7.76 3.56 -3.53
C HIS A 73 -6.57 2.60 -3.69
N ALA A 74 -6.83 1.29 -3.74
CA ALA A 74 -5.78 0.29 -3.94
C ALA A 74 -5.04 0.47 -5.28
N GLN A 75 -5.76 0.80 -6.36
CA GLN A 75 -5.16 1.08 -7.67
C GLN A 75 -4.24 2.32 -7.66
N HIS A 76 -4.65 3.38 -6.96
CA HIS A 76 -3.85 4.59 -6.86
C HIS A 76 -2.53 4.34 -6.11
N GLN A 77 -2.58 3.52 -5.06
CA GLN A 77 -1.40 3.12 -4.28
C GLN A 77 -0.43 2.24 -5.09
N GLN A 78 -0.95 1.33 -5.92
CA GLN A 78 -0.12 0.47 -6.77
C GLN A 78 0.63 1.25 -7.86
N GLN A 79 -0.05 2.21 -8.53
CA GLN A 79 0.61 3.06 -9.53
C GLN A 79 1.71 3.96 -8.94
N GLY A 80 1.57 4.38 -7.68
CA GLY A 80 2.61 5.13 -6.97
C GLY A 80 3.88 4.28 -6.78
N ARG A 81 3.72 3.05 -6.29
CA ARG A 81 4.85 2.12 -6.08
C ARG A 81 5.56 1.74 -7.37
N ASP A 82 4.81 1.48 -8.45
CA ASP A 82 5.42 1.11 -9.73
C ASP A 82 6.27 2.26 -10.29
N LYS A 83 5.83 3.52 -10.11
CA LYS A 83 6.60 4.71 -10.52
C LYS A 83 7.85 4.94 -9.67
N GLU A 84 7.77 4.75 -8.35
CA GLU A 84 8.94 4.86 -7.46
C GLU A 84 9.95 3.73 -7.68
N GLN A 85 9.49 2.50 -7.94
CA GLN A 85 10.37 1.37 -8.26
C GLN A 85 11.01 1.53 -9.64
N GLN A 86 10.28 1.99 -10.65
CA GLN A 86 10.82 2.24 -11.99
C GLN A 86 11.79 3.45 -12.03
N GLY A 87 11.65 4.39 -11.09
CA GLY A 87 12.64 5.46 -10.85
C GLY A 87 13.93 4.96 -10.17
N LYS A 88 13.85 3.88 -9.39
CA LYS A 88 14.99 3.25 -8.69
C LYS A 88 15.67 2.15 -9.53
N GLU A 89 14.97 1.59 -10.51
CA GLU A 89 15.44 0.57 -11.46
C GLU A 89 15.89 1.15 -12.82
N ARG A 90 16.37 2.39 -12.92
CA ARG A 90 17.30 2.74 -14.02
C ARG A 90 18.68 2.24 -13.62
N PRO A 91 19.18 1.14 -14.20
CA PRO A 91 20.58 0.80 -14.01
C PRO A 91 21.37 1.90 -14.69
N ALA A 92 22.33 2.48 -13.97
CA ALA A 92 23.42 3.26 -14.52
C ALA A 92 24.33 2.36 -15.37
N ALA A 93 23.79 1.71 -16.39
CA ALA A 93 24.57 1.00 -17.39
C ALA A 93 24.91 1.98 -18.51
N LEU A 94 25.96 2.79 -18.28
CA LEU A 94 26.83 3.45 -19.28
C LEU A 94 27.77 4.42 -18.51
N PRO A 95 28.90 3.90 -18.01
CA PRO A 95 30.18 4.44 -18.50
C PRO A 95 31.30 3.40 -18.69
N GLN A 96 31.05 2.10 -18.51
CA GLN A 96 32.12 1.10 -18.65
C GLN A 96 32.59 0.90 -20.10
N GLN A 97 31.70 0.98 -21.10
CA GLN A 97 32.09 0.81 -22.50
C GLN A 97 32.93 2.00 -23.02
N GLN A 98 32.63 3.23 -22.57
CA GLN A 98 33.39 4.41 -22.95
C GLN A 98 34.77 4.45 -22.29
N GLN A 99 34.88 3.98 -21.03
CA GLN A 99 36.16 3.87 -20.34
C GLN A 99 37.05 2.78 -20.94
N GLN A 100 36.47 1.69 -21.45
CA GLN A 100 37.22 0.64 -22.13
C GLN A 100 37.76 1.08 -23.49
N GLN A 101 36.99 1.90 -24.24
CA GLN A 101 37.47 2.53 -25.48
C GLN A 101 38.62 3.52 -25.24
N GLN A 102 38.56 4.34 -24.17
CA GLN A 102 39.66 5.25 -23.83
C GLN A 102 40.94 4.51 -23.43
N ARG A 103 40.84 3.38 -22.70
CA ARG A 103 42.03 2.57 -22.36
C ARG A 103 42.69 1.94 -23.59
N GLN A 104 41.91 1.53 -24.59
CA GLN A 104 42.48 1.00 -25.84
C GLN A 104 43.21 2.09 -26.65
N GLN A 105 42.70 3.32 -26.70
CA GLN A 105 43.40 4.43 -27.37
C GLN A 105 44.72 4.80 -26.69
N GLN A 106 44.77 4.80 -25.34
CA GLN A 106 46.03 5.08 -24.62
C GLN A 106 47.09 3.99 -24.82
N GLN A 107 46.68 2.72 -24.94
CA GLN A 107 47.63 1.62 -25.20
C GLN A 107 48.21 1.65 -26.62
N GLN A 108 47.48 2.20 -27.60
CA GLN A 108 48.02 2.39 -28.95
C GLN A 108 49.02 3.55 -29.02
N GLN A 109 48.84 4.61 -28.24
CA GLN A 109 49.80 5.73 -28.21
C GLN A 109 51.12 5.37 -27.52
N GLN A 110 51.14 4.42 -26.58
CA GLN A 110 52.37 3.97 -25.91
C GLN A 110 53.22 2.99 -26.74
N GLN A 111 52.72 2.50 -27.88
CA GLN A 111 53.45 1.55 -28.75
C GLN A 111 54.16 2.21 -29.94
N GLN A 112 54.20 3.54 -30.02
CA GLN A 112 55.10 4.24 -30.96
C GLN A 112 56.32 4.79 -30.22
N PRO A 113 57.48 4.11 -30.27
CA PRO A 113 58.73 4.71 -29.82
C PRO A 113 59.25 5.65 -30.92
N GLY A 114 59.14 6.95 -30.65
CA GLY A 114 60.03 7.98 -31.16
C GLY A 114 59.90 8.34 -32.64
N LEU A 115 59.42 9.55 -32.89
CA LEU A 115 60.09 10.60 -33.67
C LEU A 115 59.33 11.92 -33.42
N GLU A 116 60.02 13.04 -33.60
CA GLU A 116 59.54 14.43 -33.47
C GLU A 116 59.70 15.09 -32.09
N GLN A 117 60.98 15.35 -31.84
CA GLN A 117 61.51 16.61 -31.32
C GLN A 117 60.85 17.87 -31.94
N GLN A 118 60.71 18.91 -31.10
CA GLN A 118 61.02 20.32 -31.40
C GLN A 118 59.95 21.25 -32.03
N GLN A 119 59.29 22.06 -31.17
CA GLN A 119 59.04 23.54 -31.30
C GLN A 119 58.04 23.98 -30.22
N GLN A 120 58.41 24.77 -29.20
CA GLN A 120 58.47 26.25 -29.16
C GLN A 120 57.26 26.98 -29.76
N GLY A 121 56.63 27.86 -28.96
CA GLY A 121 55.65 28.87 -29.37
C GLY A 121 54.41 28.85 -28.47
N ALA A 122 54.33 29.67 -27.41
CA ALA A 122 53.88 31.07 -27.43
C ALA A 122 52.37 31.24 -27.76
N GLY A 123 51.63 31.83 -26.82
CA GLY A 123 50.61 32.83 -27.14
C GLY A 123 49.14 32.50 -26.85
N GLY A 124 48.46 33.46 -26.21
CA GLY A 124 47.01 33.67 -26.23
C GLY A 124 46.27 32.97 -25.08
N GLY A 125 45.60 33.64 -24.14
CA GLY A 125 44.87 34.91 -24.22
C GLY A 125 43.41 34.66 -23.78
N PRO A 126 42.79 35.54 -22.97
CA PRO A 126 41.68 35.20 -22.07
C PRO A 126 40.30 35.40 -22.70
N ALA A 127 39.25 34.74 -22.17
CA ALA A 127 37.86 35.09 -22.48
C ALA A 127 36.91 34.88 -21.28
N ARG A 128 36.51 36.00 -20.70
CA ARG A 128 35.45 36.24 -19.69
C ARG A 128 35.10 37.73 -19.87
N PRO A 129 33.91 38.26 -19.52
CA PRO A 129 32.52 37.76 -19.48
C PRO A 129 31.68 38.60 -20.50
N PRO A 130 30.35 38.90 -20.33
CA PRO A 130 29.87 39.78 -19.27
C PRO A 130 28.56 39.34 -18.59
N GLN A 131 28.45 39.75 -17.33
CA GLN A 131 27.24 39.76 -16.51
C GLN A 131 26.32 40.90 -16.98
N GLN A 132 25.01 40.62 -17.06
CA GLN A 132 23.96 41.62 -17.21
C GLN A 132 23.40 42.01 -15.84
N VAL A 133 23.21 43.32 -15.64
CA VAL A 133 22.64 43.95 -14.45
C VAL A 133 21.38 44.72 -14.82
N GLY A 134 20.24 44.25 -14.28
CA GLY A 134 19.04 44.99 -13.86
C GLY A 134 18.14 45.67 -14.91
N PRO A 135 17.00 46.28 -14.50
CA PRO A 135 16.34 46.21 -13.19
C PRO A 135 14.77 46.27 -13.20
N LEU A 136 14.18 46.16 -11.99
CA LEU A 136 12.96 46.83 -11.46
C LEU A 136 11.50 46.39 -11.81
N LEU A 137 10.81 45.98 -10.72
CA LEU A 137 9.57 46.54 -10.14
C LEU A 137 8.20 46.41 -10.88
N GLY A 138 7.22 45.82 -10.18
CA GLY A 138 5.79 45.94 -10.51
C GLY A 138 4.89 44.96 -9.75
N THR A 139 4.34 45.39 -8.61
CA THR A 139 3.33 44.74 -7.77
C THR A 139 1.87 45.06 -8.24
N PRO A 140 0.82 44.42 -7.66
CA PRO A 140 -0.49 44.12 -8.30
C PRO A 140 -1.57 45.19 -8.02
N PRO A 141 -2.88 44.97 -8.35
CA PRO A 141 -3.81 44.50 -7.30
C PRO A 141 -5.13 43.80 -7.74
N ALA A 142 -5.86 43.33 -6.71
CA ALA A 142 -7.34 43.28 -6.52
C ALA A 142 -8.19 42.34 -7.41
N GLY A 143 -8.88 41.36 -6.82
CA GLY A 143 -10.23 41.45 -6.20
C GLY A 143 -11.12 40.39 -6.93
N SER A 144 -12.15 39.74 -6.39
CA SER A 144 -13.11 40.11 -5.36
C SER A 144 -13.87 38.87 -4.88
N ASP A 145 -14.57 39.08 -3.78
CA ASP A 145 -15.46 38.22 -3.00
C ASP A 145 -16.58 37.52 -3.79
N GLY A 146 -17.04 36.39 -3.24
CA GLY A 146 -18.21 35.66 -3.69
C GLY A 146 -18.80 34.80 -2.57
N GLN A 147 -19.69 35.42 -1.81
CA GLN A 147 -20.39 34.92 -0.63
C GLN A 147 -21.70 34.19 -1.01
N GLY A 148 -22.06 33.17 -0.23
CA GLY A 148 -23.47 32.86 0.06
C GLY A 148 -23.97 31.47 -0.32
N GLY A 149 -24.62 30.80 0.65
CA GLY A 149 -25.50 29.66 0.39
C GLY A 149 -25.67 28.73 1.58
N GLY A 150 -26.48 29.13 2.56
CA GLY A 150 -26.93 28.26 3.65
C GLY A 150 -28.01 27.26 3.19
N GLY A 151 -28.15 26.18 3.94
CA GLY A 151 -29.24 25.21 3.81
C GLY A 151 -29.33 24.35 5.06
N SER A 152 -30.37 24.58 5.86
CA SER A 152 -30.78 23.78 7.01
C SER A 152 -31.44 22.47 6.58
N GLY A 153 -31.34 21.44 7.43
CA GLY A 153 -32.49 20.56 7.67
C GLY A 153 -32.16 19.09 7.88
N GLY A 154 -32.63 18.57 9.01
CA GLY A 154 -33.15 17.20 9.12
C GLY A 154 -32.23 16.20 9.78
N GLY A 155 -32.49 15.91 11.05
CA GLY A 155 -31.88 14.80 11.77
C GLY A 155 -32.36 13.46 11.26
N ASP A 156 -31.45 12.49 11.31
CA ASP A 156 -31.74 11.08 11.48
C ASP A 156 -30.62 10.52 12.37
N THR A 157 -30.97 10.15 13.60
CA THR A 157 -30.07 9.42 14.50
C THR A 157 -30.09 7.95 14.08
N GLY A 158 -29.44 7.64 12.97
CA GLY A 158 -28.98 6.31 12.61
C GLY A 158 -27.50 6.23 12.94
N GLY A 159 -27.11 5.27 13.78
CA GLY A 159 -25.76 5.14 14.34
C GLY A 159 -24.66 5.49 13.34
N GLU A 160 -23.91 6.54 13.67
CA GLU A 160 -22.77 7.02 12.92
C GLU A 160 -21.70 5.92 12.93
N ASP A 161 -21.70 5.07 11.90
CA ASP A 161 -20.52 4.28 11.53
C ASP A 161 -19.33 5.24 11.47
N PRO A 162 -18.13 4.87 11.96
CA PRO A 162 -16.96 5.75 11.96
C PRO A 162 -16.71 6.27 10.54
N GLU A 163 -17.04 7.55 10.36
CA GLU A 163 -17.16 8.19 9.07
C GLU A 163 -15.78 8.28 8.42
N PHE A 164 -15.72 7.83 7.17
CA PHE A 164 -14.55 7.80 6.33
C PHE A 164 -14.16 9.23 5.95
N ASP A 165 -13.45 9.95 6.81
CA ASP A 165 -12.94 11.26 6.48
C ASP A 165 -11.56 11.54 7.07
N ALA A 166 -10.53 11.16 6.30
CA ALA A 166 -9.21 11.77 6.35
C ALA A 166 -8.52 11.65 4.96
N PRO A 167 -8.45 12.73 4.16
CA PRO A 167 -7.64 12.75 2.96
C PRO A 167 -6.17 12.96 3.34
N GLY A 168 -5.44 11.86 3.51
CA GLY A 168 -3.98 11.89 3.65
C GLY A 168 -3.41 10.55 4.09
N GLN A 169 -2.79 9.81 3.18
CA GLN A 169 -1.85 8.69 3.43
C GLN A 169 -2.27 7.55 4.39
N ALA A 170 -3.50 7.52 4.91
CA ALA A 170 -3.95 6.44 5.79
C ALA A 170 -4.04 5.11 5.04
N SER A 171 -3.52 4.04 5.65
CA SER A 171 -3.76 2.69 5.11
C SER A 171 -5.24 2.34 5.22
N LEU A 172 -5.75 1.63 4.21
CA LEU A 172 -7.16 1.34 4.06
C LEU A 172 -7.46 -0.08 4.51
N VAL A 173 -8.34 -0.21 5.50
CA VAL A 173 -8.73 -1.50 6.09
C VAL A 173 -10.16 -1.81 5.69
N LEU A 174 -10.38 -2.94 5.03
CA LEU A 174 -11.71 -3.51 4.80
C LEU A 174 -12.00 -4.58 5.85
N ALA A 175 -12.86 -4.30 6.83
CA ALA A 175 -13.30 -5.28 7.81
C ALA A 175 -14.64 -5.90 7.37
N ALA A 176 -14.73 -7.23 7.28
CA ALA A 176 -15.90 -7.90 6.74
C ALA A 176 -16.25 -9.20 7.46
N THR A 177 -17.55 -9.50 7.58
CA THR A 177 -18.02 -10.81 8.05
C THR A 177 -18.05 -11.86 6.94
N ASP A 178 -17.92 -13.14 7.30
CA ASP A 178 -18.07 -14.26 6.36
C ASP A 178 -19.41 -14.29 5.63
N VAL A 179 -20.49 -13.83 6.28
CA VAL A 179 -21.82 -13.74 5.67
C VAL A 179 -21.79 -12.75 4.51
N CYS A 180 -21.16 -11.60 4.70
CA CYS A 180 -21.04 -10.59 3.63
C CYS A 180 -20.16 -11.09 2.49
N LEU A 181 -19.01 -11.68 2.81
CA LEU A 181 -18.10 -12.23 1.80
C LEU A 181 -18.77 -13.30 0.93
N LYS A 182 -19.84 -13.96 1.42
CA LYS A 182 -20.66 -14.90 0.63
C LYS A 182 -21.66 -14.23 -0.30
N VAL A 183 -22.20 -13.07 0.10
CA VAL A 183 -23.26 -12.34 -0.63
C VAL A 183 -22.68 -11.34 -1.63
N LEU A 184 -21.38 -11.05 -1.56
CA LEU A 184 -20.71 -10.14 -2.49
C LEU A 184 -20.98 -10.54 -3.96
N PRO A 185 -21.46 -9.58 -4.80
CA PRO A 185 -21.62 -9.78 -6.23
C PRO A 185 -20.31 -10.23 -6.88
N LYS A 186 -20.37 -11.17 -7.84
CA LYS A 186 -19.19 -11.71 -8.51
C LYS A 186 -18.45 -10.66 -9.34
N GLU A 187 -19.18 -9.64 -9.76
CA GLU A 187 -18.71 -8.47 -10.50
C GLU A 187 -17.75 -7.62 -9.66
N LEU A 188 -17.90 -7.64 -8.34
CA LEU A 188 -17.01 -6.97 -7.39
C LEU A 188 -15.78 -7.81 -7.04
N LEU A 189 -15.70 -9.06 -7.48
CA LEU A 189 -14.60 -9.95 -7.14
C LEU A 189 -13.56 -10.05 -8.26
N PRO A 190 -12.27 -10.23 -7.91
CA PRO A 190 -11.73 -10.15 -6.55
C PRO A 190 -11.57 -8.71 -6.06
N LEU A 191 -11.34 -8.56 -4.76
CA LEU A 191 -11.04 -7.27 -4.13
C LEU A 191 -9.65 -6.76 -4.54
N GLY A 192 -8.69 -7.66 -4.80
CA GLY A 192 -7.35 -7.32 -5.28
C GLY A 192 -6.43 -6.76 -4.20
N LEU A 193 -6.66 -7.09 -2.92
CA LEU A 193 -5.87 -6.56 -1.79
C LEU A 193 -4.68 -7.46 -1.45
N PRO A 194 -3.45 -6.93 -1.30
CA PRO A 194 -2.22 -7.71 -1.09
C PRO A 194 -2.20 -8.53 0.20
N LEU A 195 -3.02 -8.16 1.17
CA LEU A 195 -3.02 -8.73 2.51
C LEU A 195 -4.43 -9.09 2.97
N LEU A 196 -4.58 -10.32 3.47
CA LEU A 196 -5.76 -10.81 4.16
C LEU A 196 -5.39 -11.21 5.59
N ILE A 197 -6.04 -10.59 6.57
CA ILE A 197 -5.94 -10.96 7.98
C ILE A 197 -7.19 -11.76 8.36
N GLN A 198 -7.01 -12.98 8.83
CA GLN A 198 -8.07 -13.82 9.38
C GLN A 198 -8.10 -13.58 10.89
N TYR A 199 -9.00 -12.70 11.34
CA TYR A 199 -9.15 -12.36 12.75
C TYR A 199 -9.62 -13.58 13.55
N ASP A 200 -10.58 -14.32 13.00
CA ASP A 200 -11.01 -15.63 13.50
C ASP A 200 -10.52 -16.74 12.57
N ILE A 201 -10.09 -17.87 13.15
CA ILE A 201 -9.67 -19.04 12.37
C ILE A 201 -10.88 -19.61 11.62
N PRO A 202 -10.82 -19.78 10.29
CA PRO A 202 -11.93 -20.33 9.54
C PRO A 202 -12.14 -21.79 9.91
N THR A 203 -13.37 -22.10 10.34
CA THR A 203 -13.76 -23.41 10.87
C THR A 203 -13.90 -24.50 9.80
N THR A 204 -14.01 -24.11 8.52
CA THR A 204 -14.16 -25.03 7.40
C THR A 204 -13.32 -24.62 6.19
N LYS A 205 -12.99 -25.60 5.34
CA LYS A 205 -12.26 -25.37 4.08
C LYS A 205 -13.02 -24.43 3.13
N GLU A 206 -14.35 -24.48 3.14
CA GLU A 206 -15.17 -23.61 2.31
C GLU A 206 -15.02 -22.15 2.71
N VAL A 207 -15.11 -21.84 4.01
CA VAL A 207 -14.93 -20.48 4.53
C VAL A 207 -13.54 -19.97 4.19
N PHE A 208 -12.49 -20.76 4.48
CA PHE A 208 -11.11 -20.40 4.14
C PHE A 208 -10.93 -20.10 2.65
N THR A 209 -11.36 -21.02 1.79
CA THR A 209 -11.23 -20.88 0.34
C THR A 209 -11.98 -19.65 -0.15
N ARG A 210 -13.17 -19.38 0.41
CA ARG A 210 -13.96 -18.21 0.04
C ARG A 210 -13.28 -16.91 0.45
N ARG A 211 -12.80 -16.77 1.68
CA ARG A 211 -12.04 -15.58 2.13
C ARG A 211 -10.87 -15.29 1.19
N VAL A 212 -10.07 -16.31 0.90
CA VAL A 212 -8.90 -16.21 0.00
C VAL A 212 -9.32 -15.85 -1.43
N SER A 213 -10.36 -16.48 -1.98
CA SER A 213 -10.84 -16.21 -3.34
C SER A 213 -11.49 -14.85 -3.49
N THR A 214 -12.21 -14.36 -2.47
CA THR A 214 -12.80 -13.02 -2.48
C THR A 214 -11.73 -11.94 -2.50
N VAL A 215 -10.66 -12.10 -1.71
CA VAL A 215 -9.61 -11.09 -1.60
C VAL A 215 -8.62 -11.15 -2.77
N PHE A 216 -8.06 -12.32 -3.06
CA PHE A 216 -6.98 -12.47 -4.06
C PHE A 216 -7.44 -12.98 -5.43
N GLY A 217 -8.67 -13.50 -5.52
CA GLY A 217 -9.19 -14.05 -6.76
C GLY A 217 -8.75 -15.47 -7.10
N GLY A 218 -9.03 -15.81 -8.36
CA GLY A 218 -8.65 -17.09 -8.93
C GLY A 218 -7.14 -17.21 -9.15
N SER A 219 -6.70 -18.38 -9.60
CA SER A 219 -5.28 -18.65 -9.83
C SER A 219 -4.64 -17.74 -10.88
N LYS A 220 -5.43 -17.12 -11.78
CA LYS A 220 -4.95 -16.15 -12.77
C LYS A 220 -4.70 -14.77 -12.16
N GLU A 221 -5.64 -14.22 -11.37
CA GLU A 221 -5.40 -12.98 -10.61
C GLU A 221 -4.26 -13.12 -9.61
N ARG A 222 -4.18 -14.23 -8.89
CA ARG A 222 -3.08 -14.47 -7.94
C ARG A 222 -1.70 -14.47 -8.58
N ARG A 223 -1.57 -14.79 -9.87
CA ARG A 223 -0.30 -14.69 -10.60
C ARG A 223 0.06 -13.26 -10.98
N ARG A 224 -0.91 -12.38 -11.18
CA ARG A 224 -0.65 -10.94 -11.40
C ARG A 224 -0.22 -10.25 -10.10
N MET A 225 -0.67 -10.77 -8.98
CA MET A 225 -0.41 -10.24 -7.65
C MET A 225 0.89 -10.83 -7.11
N GLN A 226 2.01 -10.11 -7.28
CA GLN A 226 3.35 -10.65 -7.00
C GLN A 226 3.56 -11.08 -5.53
N ARG A 227 2.77 -10.57 -4.58
CA ARG A 227 2.82 -10.95 -3.15
C ARG A 227 1.42 -10.90 -2.54
N SER A 228 0.79 -12.07 -2.36
CA SER A 228 -0.43 -12.22 -1.55
C SER A 228 -0.07 -12.84 -0.21
N VAL A 229 -0.36 -12.16 0.89
CA VAL A 229 -0.06 -12.63 2.25
C VAL A 229 -1.35 -12.91 2.99
N VAL A 230 -1.40 -14.04 3.70
CA VAL A 230 -2.48 -14.37 4.63
C VAL A 230 -1.88 -14.43 6.02
N ILE A 231 -2.43 -13.66 6.96
CA ILE A 231 -2.05 -13.67 8.36
C ILE A 231 -3.24 -14.23 9.14
N ASP A 232 -3.00 -15.16 10.04
CA ASP A 232 -4.05 -15.76 10.86
C ASP A 232 -3.77 -15.49 12.33
N PHE A 233 -4.74 -14.94 13.02
CA PHE A 233 -4.67 -14.74 14.45
C PHE A 233 -5.09 -16.04 15.13
N VAL A 234 -4.22 -16.53 16.03
CA VAL A 234 -4.41 -17.80 16.74
C VAL A 234 -4.29 -17.51 18.23
N ALA A 235 -5.41 -17.53 18.94
CA ALA A 235 -5.39 -17.38 20.39
C ALA A 235 -4.91 -18.66 21.08
N ALA A 236 -4.42 -18.51 22.32
CA ALA A 236 -4.10 -19.64 23.19
C ALA A 236 -5.34 -20.54 23.35
N GLY A 237 -5.20 -21.83 23.00
CA GLY A 237 -6.28 -22.82 23.01
C GLY A 237 -6.90 -23.11 21.63
N GLU A 238 -6.61 -22.33 20.59
CA GLU A 238 -7.12 -22.57 19.24
C GLU A 238 -6.15 -23.31 18.32
N LEU A 239 -5.02 -23.75 18.86
CA LEU A 239 -4.02 -24.51 18.10
C LEU A 239 -4.60 -25.76 17.41
N PRO A 240 -5.52 -26.55 18.03
CA PRO A 240 -6.15 -27.66 17.33
C PRO A 240 -6.96 -27.22 16.10
N ALA A 241 -7.70 -26.11 16.21
CA ALA A 241 -8.47 -25.54 15.10
C ALA A 241 -7.55 -25.01 14.00
N PHE A 242 -6.46 -24.33 14.39
CA PHE A 242 -5.41 -23.90 13.46
C PHE A 242 -4.80 -25.10 12.72
N ARG A 243 -4.46 -26.20 13.40
CA ARG A 243 -3.89 -27.40 12.77
C ARG A 243 -4.85 -28.06 11.78
N ALA A 244 -6.16 -28.03 12.06
CA ALA A 244 -7.16 -28.48 11.11
C ALA A 244 -7.20 -27.57 9.86
N ARG A 245 -7.11 -26.25 10.07
CA ARG A 245 -7.08 -25.24 9.01
C ARG A 245 -5.81 -25.29 8.17
N GLU A 246 -4.65 -25.52 8.78
CA GLU A 246 -3.35 -25.64 8.12
C GLU A 246 -3.38 -26.68 7.00
N ARG A 247 -4.14 -27.76 7.18
CA ARG A 247 -4.36 -28.81 6.15
C ARG A 247 -5.06 -28.29 4.88
N PHE A 248 -5.70 -27.13 4.94
CA PHE A 248 -6.32 -26.49 3.77
C PHE A 248 -5.30 -25.72 2.93
N SER A 249 -4.18 -25.30 3.53
CA SER A 249 -3.08 -24.64 2.85
C SER A 249 -2.16 -25.68 2.21
N THR A 250 -1.69 -25.39 1.00
CA THR A 250 -0.65 -26.18 0.32
C THR A 250 0.76 -25.67 0.62
N THR A 251 0.86 -24.49 1.23
CA THR A 251 2.14 -23.82 1.56
C THR A 251 2.37 -23.92 3.07
N PRO A 252 3.62 -24.16 3.53
CA PRO A 252 3.92 -24.14 4.96
C PRO A 252 3.53 -22.81 5.58
N VAL A 253 2.87 -22.85 6.73
CA VAL A 253 2.51 -21.66 7.50
C VAL A 253 3.73 -21.29 8.36
N LEU A 254 4.14 -20.03 8.27
CA LEU A 254 5.23 -19.49 9.08
C LEU A 254 4.65 -18.90 10.35
N GLU A 255 5.25 -19.24 11.48
CA GLU A 255 4.95 -18.61 12.77
C GLU A 255 5.61 -17.23 12.81
N MET A 256 4.84 -16.21 13.21
CA MET A 256 5.36 -14.86 13.42
C MET A 256 5.38 -14.56 14.92
N PRO A 257 6.42 -13.88 15.44
CA PRO A 257 6.46 -13.47 16.84
C PRO A 257 5.29 -12.54 17.15
N VAL A 258 4.79 -12.64 18.39
CA VAL A 258 3.62 -11.86 18.86
C VAL A 258 3.97 -10.39 19.04
N HIS A 259 5.23 -10.08 19.36
CA HIS A 259 5.72 -8.71 19.43
C HIS A 259 6.08 -8.22 18.04
N VAL A 260 5.27 -7.30 17.54
CA VAL A 260 5.42 -6.70 16.22
C VAL A 260 6.79 -6.04 15.99
N PRO A 261 7.46 -5.43 16.99
CA PRO A 261 8.84 -4.95 16.83
C PRO A 261 9.87 -6.05 16.52
N ASP A 262 9.58 -7.32 16.83
CA ASP A 262 10.48 -8.44 16.53
C ASP A 262 10.29 -8.98 15.09
N ILE A 263 9.32 -8.42 14.34
CA ILE A 263 9.00 -8.79 12.95
C ILE A 263 9.77 -7.92 11.94
N LEU A 264 10.18 -6.71 12.34
CA LEU A 264 10.72 -5.66 11.46
C LEU A 264 12.26 -5.57 11.48
#